data_AF-A0A847PRG6-F1
#
_entry.id   AF-A0A847PRG6-F1
#
_cell.length_a   1.000
_cell.length_b   1.000
_cell.length_c   1.000
_cell.angle_alpha   90.00
_cell.angle_beta   90.00
_cell.angle_gamma   90.00
#
_symmetry.space_group_name_H-M   'P 1'
#
loop_
_entity.id
_entity.type
_entity.pdbx_description
1 polymer ?
#
loop_
_entity_poly.entity_id
_entity_poly.type
_entity_poly.pdbx_seq_one_letter_code
_entity_poly.pdbx_strand_id
1 'polypeptide(L)'
;MRDIVIIGHKAKTSGDFSLNDLPGSAGRIDILCRCVSSALFLSFGMRRDVNVHLLLLGEPDPGKIIRFEGLHLRYLNPDERSSGSLIQKALQKNTTEQDIRSTPGVWIRRGDLGSLLSKFEGRTLLYLREDGEDIRTLAGKIRDPVFILGDHVGVTEEEEEQLLKAGAKIISVGPLSLHSNHCITLIHNELDRAEAGRVELSGEAD
;
A
#
# COMPACT_ATOMS: atom_id res chain seq x y z
N MET A 1 7.64 1.44 -11.66
CA MET A 1 7.34 1.72 -10.24
C MET A 1 5.94 1.20 -9.97
N ARG A 2 5.72 0.52 -8.85
CA ARG A 2 4.42 0.05 -8.40
C ARG A 2 4.12 0.73 -7.07
N ASP A 3 2.96 1.35 -6.93
CA ASP A 3 2.55 1.94 -5.65
C ASP A 3 1.36 1.16 -5.09
N ILE A 4 1.39 0.93 -3.78
CA ILE A 4 0.34 0.21 -3.06
C ILE A 4 -0.18 1.11 -1.95
N VAL A 5 -1.47 1.41 -1.98
CA VAL A 5 -2.18 2.25 -1.03
C VAL A 5 -3.05 1.35 -0.14
N ILE A 6 -2.93 1.51 1.18
CA ILE A 6 -3.77 0.83 2.16
C ILE A 6 -4.47 1.88 3.00
N ILE A 7 -5.81 1.84 3.01
CA ILE A 7 -6.66 2.72 3.82
C ILE A 7 -6.92 2.03 5.17
N GLY A 8 -6.29 2.55 6.24
CA GLY A 8 -6.40 2.05 7.60
C GLY A 8 -7.36 2.88 8.44
N HIS A 9 -8.62 2.48 8.49
CA HIS A 9 -9.72 3.22 9.13
C HIS A 9 -9.55 3.37 10.64
N LYS A 10 -9.04 2.33 11.30
CA LYS A 10 -8.83 2.33 12.76
C LYS A 10 -7.37 2.55 13.16
N ALA A 11 -6.46 2.62 12.19
CA ALA A 11 -5.03 2.69 12.46
C ALA A 11 -4.68 3.98 13.19
N LYS A 12 -4.13 3.83 14.40
CA LYS A 12 -3.86 4.94 15.32
C LYS A 12 -2.93 5.96 14.70
N THR A 13 -3.22 7.24 14.90
CA THR A 13 -2.46 8.36 14.32
C THR A 13 -1.51 9.04 15.29
N SER A 14 -1.33 8.48 16.48
CA SER A 14 -0.26 8.83 17.41
C SER A 14 0.73 7.67 17.57
N GLY A 15 2.00 7.97 17.83
CA GLY A 15 3.02 6.95 18.13
C GLY A 15 2.90 6.32 19.52
N ASP A 16 1.85 6.66 20.27
CA ASP A 16 1.59 6.20 21.63
C ASP A 16 0.75 4.92 21.62
N PHE A 17 1.36 3.80 21.20
CA PHE A 17 0.77 2.46 21.25
C PHE A 17 1.83 1.40 21.54
N SER A 18 1.38 0.21 21.95
CA SER A 18 2.27 -0.91 22.26
C SER A 18 2.61 -1.71 21.02
N LEU A 19 3.90 -1.95 20.76
CA LEU A 19 4.37 -2.89 19.73
C LEU A 19 4.04 -4.36 20.08
N ASN A 20 3.61 -4.64 21.30
CA ASN A 20 3.14 -5.97 21.71
C ASN A 20 1.63 -6.14 21.49
N ASP A 21 0.91 -5.08 21.10
CA ASP A 21 -0.53 -5.11 20.85
C ASP A 21 -0.90 -4.22 19.65
N LEU A 22 -0.36 -4.59 18.49
CA LEU A 22 -0.67 -3.95 17.20
C LEU A 22 -2.14 -4.11 16.76
N PRO A 23 -2.83 -5.25 17.03
CA PRO A 23 -4.24 -5.39 16.67
C PRO A 23 -5.17 -4.53 17.54
N GLY A 24 -4.94 -4.49 18.86
CA GLY A 24 -5.79 -3.78 19.80
C GLY A 24 -5.41 -2.31 19.93
N SER A 25 -4.44 -2.01 20.81
CA SER A 25 -4.05 -0.66 21.21
C SER A 25 -3.62 0.27 20.07
N ALA A 26 -3.19 -0.30 18.94
CA ALA A 26 -2.74 0.43 17.77
C ALA A 26 -3.79 0.48 16.64
N GLY A 27 -4.97 -0.13 16.83
CA GLY A 27 -6.08 -0.03 15.89
C GLY A 27 -5.85 -0.77 14.58
N ARG A 28 -5.53 -2.07 14.68
CA ARG A 28 -5.27 -2.95 13.53
C ARG A 28 -4.05 -2.59 12.66
N ILE A 29 -3.03 -1.94 13.24
CA ILE A 29 -1.75 -1.70 12.55
C ILE A 29 -1.06 -3.03 12.16
N ASP A 30 -1.42 -4.16 12.79
CA ASP A 30 -0.98 -5.50 12.37
C ASP A 30 -1.30 -5.78 10.88
N ILE A 31 -2.47 -5.35 10.38
CA ILE A 31 -2.85 -5.49 8.97
C ILE A 31 -1.89 -4.70 8.08
N LEU A 32 -1.65 -3.44 8.43
CA LEU A 32 -0.78 -2.54 7.67
C LEU A 32 0.65 -3.08 7.64
N CYS A 33 1.14 -3.62 8.76
CA CYS A 33 2.45 -4.26 8.86
C CYS A 33 2.58 -5.48 7.93
N ARG A 34 1.57 -6.35 7.88
CA ARG A 34 1.55 -7.47 6.93
C ARG A 34 1.51 -7.00 5.49
N CYS A 35 0.78 -5.92 5.18
CA CYS A 35 0.74 -5.34 3.84
C CYS A 35 2.11 -4.80 3.43
N VAL A 36 2.79 -4.04 4.30
CA VAL A 36 4.17 -3.57 4.07
C VAL A 36 5.10 -4.75 3.79
N SER A 37 4.98 -5.84 4.57
CA SER A 37 5.81 -7.02 4.38
C SER A 37 5.54 -7.71 3.03
N SER A 38 4.28 -8.01 2.70
CA SER A 38 3.88 -8.62 1.42
C SER A 38 4.26 -7.79 0.20
N ALA A 39 4.26 -6.46 0.33
CA ALA A 39 4.57 -5.55 -0.75
C ALA A 39 6.07 -5.47 -1.06
N LEU A 40 6.91 -5.56 -0.04
CA LEU A 40 8.33 -5.21 -0.18
C LEU A 40 9.25 -6.43 -0.24
N PHE A 41 9.00 -7.48 0.53
CA PHE A 41 9.98 -8.55 0.67
C PHE A 41 9.95 -9.61 -0.44
N LEU A 42 11.14 -10.08 -0.77
CA LEU A 42 11.44 -11.30 -1.50
C LEU A 42 12.32 -12.19 -0.61
N SER A 43 12.55 -13.45 -1.01
CA SER A 43 13.36 -14.39 -0.20
C SER A 43 14.78 -13.89 0.08
N PHE A 44 15.43 -13.24 -0.89
CA PHE A 44 16.81 -12.76 -0.78
C PHE A 44 16.95 -11.26 -1.03
N GLY A 45 15.88 -10.50 -0.84
CA GLY A 45 15.92 -9.07 -1.13
C GLY A 45 14.61 -8.35 -0.90
N MET A 46 14.53 -7.17 -1.51
CA MET A 46 13.39 -6.28 -1.42
C MET A 46 13.09 -5.71 -2.79
N ARG A 47 11.81 -5.57 -3.13
CA ARG A 47 11.36 -4.88 -4.34
C ARG A 47 11.71 -3.39 -4.23
N ARG A 48 12.73 -2.96 -4.98
CA ARG A 48 13.24 -1.57 -4.96
C ARG A 48 12.39 -0.60 -5.77
N ASP A 49 11.50 -1.14 -6.60
CA ASP A 49 10.58 -0.45 -7.48
C ASP A 49 9.14 -0.42 -6.93
N VAL A 50 8.97 -0.68 -5.63
CA VAL A 50 7.68 -0.64 -4.93
C VAL A 50 7.68 0.43 -3.84
N ASN A 51 6.61 1.22 -3.78
CA ASN A 51 6.30 2.07 -2.65
C ASN A 51 4.99 1.63 -1.99
N VAL A 52 4.93 1.76 -0.67
CA VAL A 52 3.73 1.48 0.12
C VAL A 52 3.28 2.76 0.81
N HIS A 53 2.02 3.15 0.62
CA HIS A 53 1.40 4.31 1.24
C HIS A 53 0.31 3.84 2.19
N LEU A 54 0.43 4.20 3.46
CA LEU A 54 -0.54 3.88 4.48
C LEU A 54 -1.30 5.17 4.80
N LEU A 55 -2.60 5.21 4.53
CA LEU A 55 -3.49 6.28 4.97
C LEU A 55 -4.10 5.88 6.31
N LEU A 56 -3.74 6.57 7.38
CA LEU A 56 -4.19 6.28 8.73
C LEU A 56 -5.30 7.28 9.12
N LEU A 57 -6.47 6.74 9.43
CA LEU A 57 -7.69 7.49 9.72
C LEU A 57 -8.22 7.24 11.15
N GLY A 58 -7.45 6.54 11.99
CA GLY A 58 -7.82 6.35 13.39
C GLY A 58 -7.55 7.57 14.25
N GLU A 59 -8.12 7.55 15.46
CA GLU A 59 -7.88 8.51 16.53
C GLU A 59 -6.39 8.57 16.95
N PRO A 60 -5.92 9.68 17.57
CA PRO A 60 -6.66 10.88 17.97
C PRO A 60 -6.64 12.03 16.94
N ASP A 61 -5.86 11.91 15.86
CA ASP A 61 -5.63 12.99 14.89
C ASP A 61 -5.60 12.40 13.46
N PRO A 62 -6.76 11.95 12.95
CA PRO A 62 -6.89 11.27 11.67
C PRO A 62 -6.31 12.07 10.50
N GLY A 63 -5.89 11.37 9.44
CA GLY A 63 -5.33 11.99 8.23
C GLY A 63 -3.81 12.07 8.26
N LYS A 64 -3.15 10.92 8.48
CA LYS A 64 -1.69 10.76 8.33
C LYS A 64 -1.40 9.82 7.17
N ILE A 65 -0.44 10.18 6.33
CA ILE A 65 0.03 9.33 5.25
C ILE A 65 1.48 8.97 5.53
N ILE A 66 1.77 7.67 5.64
CA ILE A 66 3.13 7.14 5.79
C ILE A 66 3.53 6.45 4.51
N ARG A 67 4.65 6.86 3.91
CA ARG A 67 5.21 6.24 2.70
C ARG A 67 6.47 5.45 3.03
N PHE A 68 6.47 4.17 2.68
CA PHE A 68 7.65 3.32 2.62
C PHE A 68 8.16 3.28 1.17
N GLU A 69 9.40 3.72 0.95
CA GLU A 69 10.07 3.71 -0.36
C GLU A 69 11.04 2.55 -0.45
N GLY A 70 10.70 1.50 -1.22
CA GLY A 70 11.52 0.29 -1.35
C GLY A 70 12.97 0.58 -1.75
N LEU A 71 13.19 1.61 -2.59
CA LEU A 71 14.53 2.01 -3.03
C LEU A 71 15.47 2.41 -1.88
N HIS A 72 14.97 3.17 -0.90
CA HIS A 72 15.78 3.78 0.16
C HIS A 72 15.63 3.12 1.53
N LEU A 73 14.71 2.16 1.65
CA LEU A 73 14.32 1.59 2.92
C LEU A 73 15.47 0.84 3.63
N ARG A 74 15.61 1.09 4.93
CA ARG A 74 16.52 0.40 5.85
C ARG A 74 15.81 0.05 7.15
N TYR A 75 16.39 -0.88 7.92
CA TYR A 75 15.90 -1.30 9.24
C TYR A 75 14.52 -1.96 9.25
N LEU A 76 14.04 -2.41 8.09
CA LEU A 76 12.84 -3.23 7.98
C LEU A 76 13.27 -4.69 7.86
N ASN A 77 12.65 -5.55 8.66
CA ASN A 77 12.69 -7.01 8.56
C ASN A 77 11.29 -7.53 8.21
N PRO A 78 11.14 -8.76 7.67
CA PRO A 78 9.85 -9.35 7.28
C PRO A 78 9.02 -9.84 8.47
N ASP A 79 8.92 -9.01 9.50
CA ASP A 79 8.11 -9.22 10.70
C ASP A 79 7.25 -7.99 11.00
N GLU A 80 6.13 -8.19 11.70
CA GLU A 80 5.19 -7.11 11.97
C GLU A 80 5.77 -6.05 12.92
N ARG A 81 6.64 -6.46 13.86
CA ARG A 81 7.21 -5.57 14.88
C ARG A 81 8.15 -4.54 14.26
N SER A 82 8.95 -4.93 13.27
CA SER A 82 9.86 -4.03 12.55
C SER A 82 9.08 -2.96 11.79
N SER A 83 8.05 -3.35 11.02
CA SER A 83 7.13 -2.42 10.36
C SER A 83 6.44 -1.50 11.37
N GLY A 84 5.88 -2.07 12.43
CA GLY A 84 5.21 -1.34 13.50
C GLY A 84 6.12 -0.31 14.18
N SER A 85 7.39 -0.64 14.41
CA SER A 85 8.37 0.28 14.98
C SER A 85 8.67 1.47 14.04
N LEU A 86 8.75 1.23 12.73
CA LEU A 86 8.95 2.30 11.75
C LEU A 86 7.72 3.21 11.64
N ILE A 87 6.51 2.64 11.66
CA ILE A 87 5.24 3.38 11.72
C ILE A 87 5.20 4.24 13.00
N GLN A 88 5.50 3.64 14.16
CA GLN A 88 5.52 4.33 15.45
C GLN A 88 6.48 5.54 15.44
N LYS A 89 7.71 5.36 14.92
CA LYS A 89 8.70 6.44 14.79
C LYS A 89 8.24 7.55 13.84
N ALA A 90 7.56 7.19 12.75
CA ALA A 90 6.98 8.17 11.83
C ALA A 90 5.89 9.00 12.51
N LEU A 91 5.00 8.38 13.27
CA LEU A 91 3.92 9.06 14.00
C LEU A 91 4.40 9.95 15.16
N GLN A 92 5.68 9.86 15.57
CA GLN A 92 6.30 10.78 16.53
C GLN A 92 6.78 12.09 15.88
N LYS A 93 6.71 12.23 14.55
CA LYS A 93 7.09 13.45 13.84
C LYS A 93 5.95 14.47 13.85
N ASN A 94 6.31 15.74 13.97
CA ASN A 94 5.38 16.84 13.75
C ASN A 94 5.07 16.93 12.25
N THR A 95 3.89 16.44 11.85
CA THR A 95 3.50 16.34 10.44
C THR A 95 2.98 17.66 9.90
N THR A 96 3.40 18.01 8.67
CA THR A 96 2.80 19.06 7.84
C THR A 96 2.21 18.41 6.58
N GLU A 97 1.64 19.18 5.66
CA GLU A 97 1.19 18.67 4.35
C GLU A 97 2.36 18.25 3.44
N GLN A 98 3.59 18.64 3.79
CA GLN A 98 4.81 18.25 3.08
C GLN A 98 5.38 16.94 3.63
N ASP A 99 6.04 16.17 2.74
CA ASP A 99 6.72 14.92 3.12
C ASP A 99 7.89 15.22 4.07
N ILE A 100 7.85 14.64 5.26
CA ILE A 100 8.91 14.70 6.26
C ILE A 100 9.54 13.33 6.38
N ARG A 101 10.87 13.27 6.27
CA ARG A 101 11.61 12.02 6.45
C ARG A 101 11.59 11.60 7.93
N SER A 102 11.07 10.40 8.21
CA SER A 102 11.12 9.80 9.54
C SER A 102 12.41 9.02 9.75
N THR A 103 12.66 8.05 8.87
CA THR A 103 13.84 7.18 8.84
C THR A 103 14.24 6.92 7.37
N PRO A 104 15.36 6.24 7.06
CA PRO A 104 15.70 5.97 5.67
C PRO A 104 14.62 5.19 4.92
N GLY A 105 14.05 5.82 3.89
CA GLY A 105 12.95 5.28 3.08
C GLY A 105 11.58 5.32 3.75
N VAL A 106 11.41 5.99 4.89
CA VAL A 106 10.09 6.19 5.53
C VAL A 106 9.81 7.67 5.66
N TRP A 107 8.70 8.09 5.06
CA TRP A 107 8.22 9.46 5.04
C TRP A 107 6.85 9.55 5.70
N ILE A 108 6.52 10.72 6.23
CA ILE A 108 5.20 11.00 6.78
C ILE A 108 4.76 12.42 6.43
N ARG A 109 3.47 12.57 6.16
CA ARG A 109 2.80 13.87 6.01
C ARG A 109 1.36 13.79 6.53
N ARG A 110 0.74 14.95 6.71
CA ARG A 110 -0.71 15.08 6.87
C ARG A 110 -1.37 15.00 5.49
N GLY A 111 -2.55 14.40 5.44
CA GLY A 111 -3.36 14.33 4.23
C GLY A 111 -4.48 13.31 4.33
N ASP A 112 -5.40 13.41 3.39
CA ASP A 112 -6.53 12.52 3.18
C ASP A 112 -6.39 11.72 1.88
N LEU A 113 -7.41 10.92 1.54
CA LEU A 113 -7.45 10.13 0.31
C LEU A 113 -7.35 11.01 -0.93
N GLY A 114 -8.06 12.14 -1.01
CA GLY A 114 -7.99 13.07 -2.13
C GLY A 114 -6.58 13.62 -2.37
N SER A 115 -5.90 14.08 -1.32
CA SER A 115 -4.51 14.56 -1.37
C SER A 115 -3.50 13.45 -1.70
N LEU A 116 -3.85 12.19 -1.46
CA LEU A 116 -3.04 11.04 -1.84
C LEU A 116 -3.23 10.72 -3.33
N LEU A 117 -4.47 10.68 -3.79
CA LEU A 117 -4.81 10.41 -5.20
C LEU A 117 -4.26 11.49 -6.14
N SER A 118 -4.23 12.76 -5.73
CA SER A 118 -3.66 13.84 -6.54
C SER A 118 -2.15 13.67 -6.81
N LYS A 119 -1.42 12.93 -5.96
CA LYS A 119 -0.01 12.58 -6.20
C LYS A 119 0.18 11.55 -7.32
N PHE A 120 -0.90 10.90 -7.73
CA PHE A 120 -0.92 9.84 -8.73
C PHE A 120 -1.67 10.25 -10.00
N GLU A 121 -1.94 11.55 -10.21
CA GLU A 121 -2.50 12.05 -11.45
C GLU A 121 -1.69 11.56 -12.67
N GLY A 122 -2.40 11.05 -13.67
CA GLY A 122 -1.80 10.48 -14.88
C GLY A 122 -1.33 9.03 -14.76
N ARG A 123 -1.42 8.41 -13.57
CA ARG A 123 -1.05 6.99 -13.35
C ARG A 123 -2.28 6.07 -13.41
N THR A 124 -2.03 4.78 -13.55
CA THR A 124 -3.12 3.78 -13.62
C THR A 124 -3.61 3.43 -12.21
N LEU A 125 -4.74 4.02 -11.79
CA LEU A 125 -5.38 3.71 -10.51
C LEU A 125 -6.22 2.43 -10.59
N LEU A 126 -5.98 1.50 -9.67
CA LEU A 126 -6.57 0.17 -9.64
C LEU A 126 -7.11 -0.12 -8.23
N TYR A 127 -8.43 -0.09 -8.07
CA TYR A 127 -9.11 -0.37 -6.81
C TYR A 127 -9.47 -1.85 -6.73
N LEU A 128 -9.04 -2.53 -5.67
CA LEU A 128 -9.30 -3.96 -5.47
C LEU A 128 -10.69 -4.20 -4.88
N ARG A 129 -11.52 -4.97 -5.61
CA ARG A 129 -12.82 -5.45 -5.17
C ARG A 129 -13.19 -6.77 -5.88
N GLU A 130 -13.91 -7.64 -5.20
CA GLU A 130 -14.15 -9.03 -5.61
C GLU A 130 -14.90 -9.14 -6.95
N ASP A 131 -15.78 -8.19 -7.25
CA ASP A 131 -16.61 -8.09 -8.47
C ASP A 131 -15.92 -7.35 -9.64
N GLY A 132 -14.67 -6.93 -9.46
CA GLY A 132 -13.88 -6.24 -10.49
C GLY A 132 -13.42 -7.17 -11.62
N GLU A 133 -12.83 -6.58 -12.66
CA GLU A 133 -12.21 -7.36 -13.75
C GLU A 133 -11.00 -8.15 -13.21
N ASP A 134 -10.92 -9.45 -13.52
CA ASP A 134 -9.84 -10.32 -13.04
C ASP A 134 -8.47 -9.81 -13.52
N ILE A 135 -7.55 -9.63 -12.58
CA ILE A 135 -6.20 -9.12 -12.84
C ILE A 135 -5.45 -9.91 -13.92
N ARG A 136 -5.75 -11.20 -14.11
CA ARG A 136 -5.11 -12.04 -15.13
C ARG A 136 -5.38 -11.56 -16.55
N THR A 137 -6.53 -10.96 -16.82
CA THR A 137 -6.86 -10.40 -18.15
C THR A 137 -6.17 -9.05 -18.40
N LEU A 138 -5.74 -8.39 -17.31
CA LEU A 138 -5.22 -7.03 -17.31
C LEU A 138 -3.71 -6.95 -17.12
N ALA A 139 -3.08 -7.90 -16.42
CA ALA A 139 -1.68 -7.83 -15.97
C ALA A 139 -0.69 -7.47 -17.09
N GLY A 140 -0.88 -8.03 -18.29
CA GLY A 140 -0.08 -7.72 -19.49
C GLY A 140 -0.14 -6.24 -19.94
N LYS A 141 -1.24 -5.55 -19.65
CA LYS A 141 -1.56 -4.19 -20.10
C LYS A 141 -1.30 -3.12 -19.04
N ILE A 142 -1.21 -3.51 -17.77
CA ILE A 142 -0.98 -2.57 -16.66
C ILE A 142 0.39 -1.87 -16.81
N ARG A 143 0.38 -0.54 -16.72
CA ARG A 143 1.58 0.30 -16.75
C ARG A 143 1.48 1.34 -15.64
N ASP A 144 2.59 1.54 -14.95
CA ASP A 144 2.75 2.49 -13.85
C ASP A 144 1.58 2.47 -12.82
N PRO A 145 1.31 1.30 -12.20
CA PRO A 145 0.11 1.11 -11.41
C PRO A 145 0.18 1.70 -10.01
N VAL A 146 -1.00 2.11 -9.54
CA VAL A 146 -1.31 2.36 -8.13
C VAL A 146 -2.45 1.45 -7.72
N PHE A 147 -2.18 0.51 -6.82
CA PHE A 147 -3.18 -0.41 -6.28
C PHE A 147 -3.75 0.15 -4.98
N ILE A 148 -5.07 0.23 -4.87
CA ILE A 148 -5.76 0.76 -3.69
C ILE A 148 -6.56 -0.35 -3.02
N LEU A 149 -6.32 -0.53 -1.71
CA LEU A 149 -6.97 -1.54 -0.88
C LEU A 149 -7.49 -0.91 0.42
N GLY A 150 -8.63 -1.40 0.90
CA GLY A 150 -9.11 -1.14 2.26
C GLY A 150 -8.43 -2.05 3.30
N ASP A 151 -8.60 -1.73 4.57
CA ASP A 151 -8.31 -2.63 5.69
C ASP A 151 -9.50 -3.57 5.97
N HIS A 152 -9.60 -4.06 7.20
CA HIS A 152 -10.71 -4.92 7.65
C HIS A 152 -12.11 -4.28 7.62
N VAL A 153 -12.23 -2.95 7.50
CA VAL A 153 -13.52 -2.27 7.34
C VAL A 153 -13.97 -2.30 5.87
N GLY A 154 -13.03 -2.45 4.94
CA GLY A 154 -13.26 -2.21 3.51
C GLY A 154 -13.20 -0.72 3.18
N VAL A 155 -13.20 -0.40 1.88
CA VAL A 155 -13.32 0.98 1.40
C VAL A 155 -14.78 1.42 1.56
N THR A 156 -14.99 2.61 2.13
CA THR A 156 -16.34 3.15 2.35
C THR A 156 -16.97 3.65 1.05
N GLU A 157 -18.30 3.85 1.05
CA GLU A 157 -19.00 4.38 -0.13
C GLU A 157 -18.46 5.76 -0.55
N GLU A 158 -18.17 6.63 0.41
CA GLU A 158 -17.62 7.97 0.16
C GLU A 158 -16.23 7.92 -0.47
N GLU A 159 -15.36 7.03 0.00
CA GLU A 159 -14.02 6.82 -0.56
C GLU A 159 -14.08 6.15 -1.93
N GLU A 160 -15.01 5.22 -2.13
CA GLU A 160 -15.22 4.60 -3.44
C GLU A 160 -15.65 5.66 -4.47
N GLU A 161 -16.57 6.56 -4.11
CA GLU A 161 -16.91 7.69 -4.98
C GLU A 161 -15.68 8.54 -5.33
N GLN A 162 -14.80 8.81 -4.36
CA GLN A 162 -13.56 9.56 -4.62
C GLN A 162 -12.63 8.81 -5.58
N LEU A 163 -12.47 7.49 -5.41
CA LEU A 163 -11.65 6.65 -6.28
C LEU A 163 -12.19 6.62 -7.71
N LEU A 164 -13.51 6.46 -7.87
CA LEU A 164 -14.16 6.45 -9.18
C LEU A 164 -14.08 7.81 -9.86
N LYS A 165 -14.28 8.91 -9.12
CA LYS A 165 -14.09 10.29 -9.62
C LYS A 165 -12.65 10.54 -10.07
N ALA A 166 -11.67 9.94 -9.40
CA ALA A 166 -10.26 9.98 -9.79
C ALA A 166 -9.90 9.05 -10.97
N GLY A 167 -10.85 8.26 -11.47
CA GLY A 167 -10.65 7.37 -12.62
C GLY A 167 -10.10 5.98 -12.27
N ALA A 168 -10.24 5.54 -11.02
CA ALA A 168 -9.84 4.19 -10.62
C ALA A 168 -10.68 3.12 -11.33
N LYS A 169 -10.00 2.08 -11.83
CA LYS A 169 -10.65 0.88 -12.38
C LYS A 169 -10.78 -0.17 -11.28
N ILE A 170 -11.93 -0.82 -11.23
CA ILE A 170 -12.20 -1.89 -10.26
C ILE A 170 -11.65 -3.19 -10.81
N ILE A 171 -10.78 -3.84 -10.04
CA ILE A 171 -10.12 -5.08 -10.42
C ILE A 171 -10.21 -6.12 -9.30
N SER A 172 -10.23 -7.40 -9.67
CA SER A 172 -10.32 -8.53 -8.76
C SER A 172 -9.08 -9.41 -8.82
N VAL A 173 -8.72 -10.02 -7.69
CA VAL A 173 -7.66 -11.06 -7.60
C VAL A 173 -8.25 -12.45 -7.36
N GLY A 174 -9.58 -12.56 -7.30
CA GLY A 174 -10.28 -13.81 -7.07
C GLY A 174 -11.68 -13.61 -6.47
N PRO A 175 -12.47 -14.69 -6.41
CA PRO A 175 -13.88 -14.62 -6.00
C PRO A 175 -14.11 -14.55 -4.49
N LEU A 176 -13.06 -14.72 -3.68
CA LEU A 176 -13.16 -14.71 -2.22
C LEU A 176 -12.69 -13.37 -1.68
N SER A 177 -13.32 -12.93 -0.60
CA SER A 177 -12.84 -11.79 0.17
C SER A 177 -11.56 -12.18 0.93
N LEU A 178 -10.45 -11.54 0.57
CA LEU A 178 -9.13 -11.83 1.12
C LEU A 178 -8.64 -10.69 1.98
N HIS A 179 -7.74 -10.99 2.92
CA HIS A 179 -6.96 -9.95 3.57
C HIS A 179 -6.10 -9.20 2.56
N SER A 180 -5.98 -7.88 2.74
CA SER A 180 -5.28 -6.98 1.81
C SER A 180 -3.84 -7.41 1.54
N ASN A 181 -3.15 -7.99 2.52
CA ASN A 181 -1.80 -8.52 2.34
C ASN A 181 -1.73 -9.75 1.42
N HIS A 182 -2.80 -10.55 1.33
CA HIS A 182 -2.89 -11.65 0.36
C HIS A 182 -3.15 -11.11 -1.04
N CYS A 183 -4.03 -10.10 -1.17
CA CYS A 183 -4.25 -9.43 -2.44
C CYS A 183 -2.94 -8.87 -3.02
N ILE A 184 -2.12 -8.23 -2.19
CA ILE A 184 -0.79 -7.71 -2.59
C ILE A 184 0.10 -8.84 -3.14
N THR A 185 0.16 -9.98 -2.46
CA THR A 185 0.94 -11.14 -2.93
C THR A 185 0.45 -11.64 -4.29
N LEU A 186 -0.87 -11.73 -4.49
CA LEU A 186 -1.46 -12.17 -5.77
C LEU A 186 -1.19 -11.15 -6.89
N ILE A 187 -1.32 -9.85 -6.61
CA ILE A 187 -0.99 -8.77 -7.54
C ILE A 187 0.46 -8.90 -8.01
N HIS A 188 1.39 -9.03 -7.07
CA HIS A 188 2.80 -9.17 -7.40
C HIS A 188 3.07 -10.41 -8.25
N ASN A 189 2.49 -11.56 -7.91
CA ASN A 189 2.66 -12.78 -8.69
C ASN A 189 2.20 -12.61 -10.14
N GLU A 190 1.03 -12.00 -10.37
CA GLU A 190 0.49 -11.81 -11.72
C GLU A 190 1.29 -10.76 -12.53
N LEU A 191 1.74 -9.68 -11.89
CA LEU A 191 2.61 -8.69 -12.56
C LEU A 191 3.99 -9.27 -12.90
N ASP A 192 4.60 -10.03 -11.99
CA ASP A 192 5.90 -10.64 -12.21
C ASP A 192 5.85 -11.65 -13.37
N ARG A 193 4.79 -12.47 -13.43
CA ARG A 193 4.53 -13.38 -14.55
C ARG A 193 4.37 -12.63 -15.88
N ALA A 194 3.61 -11.54 -15.87
CA ALA A 194 3.38 -10.72 -17.06
C ALA A 194 4.66 -10.00 -17.52
N GLU A 195 5.53 -9.58 -16.60
CA GLU A 195 6.80 -8.95 -16.92
C GLU A 195 7.82 -9.96 -17.47
N ALA A 196 7.91 -11.16 -16.90
CA ALA A 196 8.77 -12.23 -17.41
C ALA A 196 8.45 -12.56 -18.88
N GLY A 197 7.16 -12.73 -19.21
CA GLY A 197 6.74 -13.00 -20.59
C GLY A 197 7.00 -11.86 -21.58
N ARG A 198 7.14 -10.61 -21.11
CA ARG A 198 7.52 -9.47 -21.99
C ARG A 198 9.02 -9.51 -22.34
N VAL A 199 9.86 -9.92 -21.40
CA VAL A 199 11.31 -10.01 -21.61
C VAL A 199 11.62 -11.09 -22.65
N GLU A 200 10.95 -12.24 -22.57
CA GLU A 200 11.09 -13.33 -23.55
C GLU A 200 10.73 -12.86 -24.97
N LEU A 201 9.58 -12.18 -25.16
CA LEU A 201 9.15 -11.66 -26.46
C LEU A 201 10.10 -10.58 -27.04
N SER A 202 10.80 -9.82 -26.19
CA SER A 202 11.81 -8.85 -26.65
C SER A 202 13.16 -9.47 -26.99
N GLY A 203 13.46 -10.66 -26.46
CA GLY A 203 14.73 -11.37 -26.70
C GLY A 203 14.71 -12.33 -27.89
N GLU A 204 13.54 -12.68 -28.42
CA GLU A 204 13.39 -13.47 -29.67
C GLU A 204 13.42 -12.60 -30.94
N ALA A 205 13.54 -11.28 -30.79
CA ALA A 205 13.55 -10.31 -31.89
C ALA A 205 14.95 -9.84 -32.32
N ASP A 206 16.03 -10.41 -31.77
CA ASP A 206 17.44 -10.12 -32.11
C ASP A 206 18.12 -11.31 -32.81
#